data_AF-A0A9E6RZY6-F1
#
_entry.id   AF-A0A9E6RZY6-F1
#
_cell.length_a   1.000
_cell.length_b   1.000
_cell.length_c   1.000
_cell.angle_alpha   90.00
_cell.angle_beta   90.00
_cell.angle_gamma   90.00
#
_symmetry.space_group_name_H-M   'P 1'
#
loop_
_entity.id
_entity.type
_entity.pdbx_description
1 polymer ?
#
loop_
_entity_poly.entity_id
_entity_poly.type
_entity_poly.pdbx_seq_one_letter_code
_entity_poly.pdbx_strand_id
1 'polypeptide(L)'
;MVWQKGYKLQGGRYVIEKVLGEGGFGITYQAQHTLLKQWVVIKTPNERLQNHPEYPKFVKRFIEEGRKLAKLSEQQHPNIVRISDLFQEGNLYCLIMDFVSGESLLKLVERRGALPPPASKA
;
A
#
# COMPACT_ATOMS: atom_id res chain seq x y z
N MET A 1 6.24 3.44 14.67
CA MET A 1 5.88 4.81 14.32
C MET A 1 4.81 4.82 13.23
N VAL A 2 3.71 5.56 13.45
CA VAL A 2 2.65 5.79 12.45
C VAL A 2 2.78 7.22 11.93
N TRP A 3 2.88 7.41 10.62
CA TRP A 3 2.94 8.76 10.04
C TRP A 3 1.55 9.43 10.09
N GLN A 4 1.52 10.67 10.58
CA GLN A 4 0.30 11.46 10.70
C GLN A 4 0.01 12.24 9.42
N LYS A 5 -1.23 12.73 9.29
CA LYS A 5 -1.62 13.63 8.20
C LYS A 5 -0.66 14.83 8.12
N GLY A 6 -0.23 15.18 6.91
CA GLY A 6 0.72 16.25 6.65
C GLY A 6 2.19 15.84 6.72
N TYR A 7 2.52 14.61 7.17
CA TYR A 7 3.89 14.12 7.19
C TYR A 7 4.46 14.06 5.76
N LYS A 8 5.68 14.55 5.59
CA LYS A 8 6.35 14.68 4.29
C LYS A 8 7.39 13.58 4.13
N LEU A 9 7.35 12.86 3.00
CA LEU A 9 8.32 11.84 2.63
C LEU A 9 9.07 12.26 1.37
N GLN A 10 10.29 11.75 1.18
CA GLN A 10 11.12 12.00 -0.01
C GLN A 10 11.26 13.51 -0.32
N GLY A 11 11.68 14.29 0.69
CA GLY A 11 11.82 15.74 0.55
C GLY A 11 10.52 16.49 0.26
N GLY A 12 9.36 15.90 0.60
CA GLY A 12 8.05 16.48 0.33
C GLY A 12 7.45 16.10 -1.03
N ARG A 13 8.03 15.11 -1.74
CA ARG A 13 7.40 14.52 -2.93
C ARG A 13 6.06 13.88 -2.60
N TYR A 14 5.95 13.27 -1.41
CA TYR A 14 4.71 12.66 -0.94
C TYR A 14 4.28 13.27 0.40
N VAL A 15 2.98 13.53 0.55
CA VAL A 15 2.38 14.03 1.78
C VAL A 15 1.32 13.05 2.26
N ILE A 16 1.47 12.52 3.47
CA ILE A 16 0.51 11.59 4.07
C ILE A 16 -0.83 12.29 4.30
N GLU A 17 -1.92 11.64 3.90
CA GLU A 17 -3.28 12.13 4.14
C GLU A 17 -3.94 11.36 5.30
N LYS A 18 -3.92 10.03 5.25
CA LYS A 18 -4.48 9.17 6.30
C LYS A 18 -3.99 7.73 6.22
N VAL A 19 -4.17 6.98 7.31
CA VAL A 19 -4.02 5.52 7.32
C VAL A 19 -5.25 4.89 6.64
N LEU A 20 -5.01 3.98 5.70
CA LEU A 20 -6.05 3.18 5.05
C LEU A 20 -6.29 1.85 5.76
N GLY A 21 -5.24 1.30 6.35
CA GLY A 21 -5.29 0.08 7.14
C GLY A 21 -3.94 -0.30 7.72
N GLU A 22 -3.99 -1.05 8.81
CA GLU A 22 -2.84 -1.66 9.47
C GLU A 22 -3.12 -3.15 9.60
N GLY A 23 -2.14 -3.97 9.22
CA GLY A 23 -2.24 -5.42 9.31
C GLY A 23 -0.98 -6.02 9.88
N GLY A 24 -0.94 -7.36 9.95
CA GLY A 24 0.19 -8.07 10.53
C GLY A 24 1.55 -7.69 9.94
N PHE A 25 1.60 -7.38 8.63
CA PHE A 25 2.83 -7.05 7.93
C PHE A 25 3.22 -5.56 7.92
N GLY A 26 2.25 -4.65 7.99
CA GLY A 26 2.57 -3.25 7.71
C GLY A 26 1.40 -2.29 7.80
N ILE A 27 1.73 -1.03 7.60
CA ILE A 27 0.77 0.08 7.56
C ILE A 27 0.66 0.55 6.11
N THR A 28 -0.57 0.80 5.69
CA THR A 28 -0.91 1.31 4.36
C THR A 28 -1.52 2.69 4.51
N TYR A 29 -0.98 3.66 3.79
CA TYR A 29 -1.35 5.07 3.85
C TYR A 29 -1.90 5.53 2.51
N GLN A 30 -2.87 6.44 2.54
CA GLN A 30 -3.15 7.31 1.40
C GLN A 30 -2.24 8.53 1.50
N ALA A 31 -1.63 8.93 0.40
CA ALA A 31 -0.79 10.10 0.31
C ALA A 31 -1.03 10.85 -1.01
N GLN A 32 -0.66 12.12 -1.06
CA GLN A 32 -0.67 12.91 -2.28
C GLN A 32 0.76 13.02 -2.83
N HIS A 33 0.95 12.68 -4.11
CA HIS A 33 2.14 13.07 -4.84
C HIS A 33 2.06 14.57 -5.17
N THR A 34 2.96 15.38 -4.62
CA THR A 34 2.81 16.84 -4.60
C THR A 34 2.98 17.51 -5.95
N LEU A 35 3.89 17.01 -6.79
CA LEU A 35 4.12 17.53 -8.14
C LEU A 35 3.03 17.08 -9.13
N LEU A 36 2.72 15.78 -9.16
CA LEU A 36 1.71 15.21 -10.06
C LEU A 36 0.26 15.49 -9.62
N LYS A 37 0.05 15.96 -8.38
CA LYS A 37 -1.28 16.20 -7.77
C LYS A 37 -2.17 14.95 -7.78
N GLN A 38 -1.56 13.78 -7.71
CA GLN A 38 -2.24 12.48 -7.75
C GLN A 38 -2.29 11.83 -6.37
N TRP A 39 -3.37 11.09 -6.11
CA TRP A 39 -3.46 10.21 -4.95
C TRP A 39 -2.66 8.94 -5.20
N VAL A 40 -1.88 8.55 -4.21
CA VAL A 40 -1.10 7.31 -4.20
C VAL A 40 -1.32 6.57 -2.90
N VAL A 41 -0.99 5.28 -2.90
CA VAL A 41 -0.92 4.46 -1.69
C VAL A 41 0.53 4.17 -1.37
N ILE A 42 0.89 4.34 -0.09
CA ILE A 42 2.21 4.02 0.44
C ILE A 42 2.07 2.86 1.41
N LYS A 43 2.78 1.76 1.21
CA LYS A 43 2.85 0.63 2.15
C LYS A 43 4.25 0.48 2.70
N THR A 44 4.35 0.27 4.01
CA THR A 44 5.62 0.11 4.75
C THR A 44 5.45 -0.91 5.88
N PRO A 45 6.53 -1.61 6.31
CA PRO A 45 6.51 -2.40 7.54
C PRO A 45 6.05 -1.59 8.77
N ASN A 46 5.34 -2.23 9.69
CA ASN A 46 4.92 -1.64 10.95
C ASN A 46 6.02 -1.75 12.02
N GLU A 47 5.83 -1.08 13.15
CA GLU A 47 6.81 -1.06 14.25
C GLU A 47 6.99 -2.42 14.91
N ARG A 48 5.91 -3.20 15.03
CA ARG A 48 5.96 -4.56 15.57
C ARG A 48 6.94 -5.45 14.82
N LEU A 49 6.99 -5.32 13.49
CA LEU A 49 7.94 -6.04 12.65
C LEU A 49 9.36 -5.51 12.74
N GLN A 50 9.54 -4.20 12.89
CA GLN A 50 10.87 -3.58 13.06
C GLN A 50 11.59 -4.13 14.29
N ASN A 51 10.85 -4.37 15.37
CA ASN A 51 11.40 -4.91 16.62
C ASN A 51 11.56 -6.43 16.61
N HIS A 52 11.19 -7.11 15.53
CA HIS A 52 11.32 -8.56 15.42
C HIS A 52 12.76 -8.97 15.06
N PRO A 53 13.35 -10.01 15.68
CA PRO A 53 14.72 -10.46 15.36
C PRO A 53 14.94 -10.78 13.87
N GLU A 54 13.91 -11.30 13.20
CA GLU A 54 13.92 -11.58 11.76
C GLU A 54 13.54 -10.38 10.86
N TYR A 55 13.48 -9.14 11.37
CA TYR A 55 13.15 -7.96 10.56
C TYR A 55 13.92 -7.87 9.24
N PRO A 56 15.25 -8.12 9.17
CA PRO A 56 15.98 -8.08 7.91
C PRO A 56 15.43 -9.05 6.85
N LYS A 57 14.95 -10.22 7.26
CA LYS A 57 14.35 -11.23 6.39
C LYS A 57 12.98 -10.79 5.88
N PHE A 58 12.18 -10.14 6.72
CA PHE A 58 10.89 -9.56 6.31
C PHE A 58 11.08 -8.41 5.33
N VAL A 59 12.04 -7.52 5.57
CA VAL A 59 12.38 -6.43 4.65
C VAL A 59 12.86 -6.98 3.31
N LYS A 60 13.74 -7.99 3.32
CA LYS A 60 14.19 -8.65 2.08
C LYS A 60 13.00 -9.18 1.27
N ARG A 61 12.08 -9.91 1.90
CA ARG A 61 10.87 -10.43 1.25
C ARG A 61 9.97 -9.30 0.74
N PHE A 62 9.81 -8.21 1.50
CA PHE A 62 9.04 -7.05 1.07
C PHE A 62 9.58 -6.43 -0.22
N ILE A 63 10.90 -6.22 -0.29
CA ILE A 63 11.57 -5.68 -1.48
C ILE A 63 11.45 -6.64 -2.66
N GLU A 64 11.64 -7.94 -2.43
CA GLU A 64 11.49 -8.97 -3.47
C GLU A 64 10.07 -9.03 -4.04
N GLU A 65 9.05 -9.02 -3.19
CA GLU A 65 7.64 -8.95 -3.61
C GLU A 65 7.34 -7.65 -4.36
N GLY A 66 7.83 -6.52 -3.86
CA GLY A 66 7.74 -5.22 -4.53
C GLY A 66 8.29 -5.26 -5.95
N ARG A 67 9.48 -5.84 -6.15
CA ARG A 67 10.11 -6.00 -7.47
C ARG A 67 9.32 -6.93 -8.40
N LYS A 68 8.76 -8.02 -7.88
CA LYS A 68 7.90 -8.92 -8.68
C LYS A 68 6.65 -8.19 -9.17
N LEU A 69 5.97 -7.46 -8.27
CA LEU A 69 4.77 -6.70 -8.61
C LEU A 69 5.07 -5.52 -9.55
N ALA A 70 6.25 -4.90 -9.42
CA ALA A 70 6.71 -3.88 -10.36
C ALA A 70 6.90 -4.44 -11.78
N LYS A 71 7.44 -5.66 -11.93
CA LYS A 71 7.52 -6.33 -13.24
C LYS A 71 6.14 -6.59 -13.85
N LEU A 72 5.17 -7.03 -13.03
CA LEU A 72 3.79 -7.18 -13.47
C LEU A 72 3.13 -5.84 -13.85
N SER A 73 3.71 -4.72 -13.42
CA SER A 73 3.26 -3.37 -13.75
C SER A 73 3.82 -2.85 -15.08
N GLU A 74 4.79 -3.53 -15.69
CA GLU A 74 5.33 -3.18 -17.02
C GLU A 74 4.27 -3.34 -18.12
N GLN A 75 3.44 -4.37 -18.00
CA GLN A 75 2.25 -4.58 -18.83
C GLN A 75 1.01 -4.32 -17.97
N GLN A 76 0.50 -3.09 -18.02
CA GLN A 76 -0.63 -2.67 -17.20
C GLN A 76 -1.84 -3.59 -17.42
N HIS A 77 -2.35 -4.15 -16.33
CA HIS A 77 -3.55 -4.97 -16.34
C HIS A 77 -4.68 -4.27 -15.54
N PRO A 78 -5.92 -4.18 -16.07
CA PRO A 78 -6.98 -3.37 -15.46
C PRO A 78 -7.39 -3.80 -14.04
N ASN A 79 -7.16 -5.07 -13.69
CA ASN A 79 -7.55 -5.65 -12.40
C ASN A 79 -6.38 -5.86 -11.43
N ILE A 80 -5.17 -5.36 -11.75
CA ILE A 80 -3.99 -5.47 -10.89
C ILE A 80 -3.53 -4.06 -10.50
N VAL A 81 -3.37 -3.83 -9.20
CA VAL A 81 -2.84 -2.55 -8.71
C VAL A 81 -1.39 -2.41 -9.16
N ARG A 82 -1.11 -1.31 -9.85
CA ARG A 82 0.22 -0.98 -10.35
C ARG A 82 1.13 -0.54 -9.21
N ILE A 83 2.36 -1.03 -9.22
CA ILE A 83 3.45 -0.49 -8.40
C ILE A 83 4.21 0.52 -9.25
N SER A 84 4.38 1.73 -8.72
CA SER A 84 5.03 2.83 -9.42
C SER A 84 6.45 3.11 -8.95
N ASP A 85 6.75 2.82 -7.68
CA ASP A 85 8.06 3.13 -7.09
C ASP A 85 8.32 2.28 -5.82
N LEU A 86 9.60 2.14 -5.47
CA LEU A 86 10.07 1.60 -4.20
C LEU A 86 11.23 2.48 -3.71
N PHE A 87 11.04 3.12 -2.57
CA PHE A 87 12.09 3.94 -1.96
C PHE A 87 12.29 3.64 -0.48
N GLN A 88 13.33 4.21 0.10
CA GLN A 88 13.61 4.13 1.53
C GLN A 88 13.48 5.52 2.18
N GLU A 89 12.77 5.59 3.31
CA GLU A 89 12.69 6.77 4.19
C GLU A 89 13.26 6.38 5.55
N GLY A 90 14.45 6.89 5.89
CA GLY A 90 15.18 6.43 7.08
C GLY A 90 15.44 4.92 7.02
N ASN A 91 14.85 4.16 7.95
CA ASN A 91 14.99 2.70 8.03
C ASN A 91 13.80 1.93 7.42
N LEU A 92 12.88 2.63 6.75
CA LEU A 92 11.63 2.06 6.25
C LEU A 92 11.59 2.04 4.73
N TYR A 93 11.38 0.85 4.17
CA TYR A 93 11.09 0.70 2.75
C TYR A 93 9.61 0.98 2.49
N CYS A 94 9.36 1.79 1.48
CA CYS A 94 8.06 2.28 1.07
C CYS A 94 7.75 1.80 -0.35
N LEU A 95 6.66 1.07 -0.52
CA LEU A 95 6.10 0.74 -1.83
C LEU A 95 5.04 1.75 -2.22
N ILE A 96 5.17 2.33 -3.42
CA ILE A 96 4.22 3.29 -3.98
C ILE A 96 3.35 2.60 -5.01
N MET A 97 2.04 2.74 -4.82
CA MET A 97 1.03 2.01 -5.55
C MET A 97 -0.07 2.96 -6.01
N ASP A 98 -0.74 2.61 -7.11
CA ASP A 98 -1.90 3.38 -7.57
C ASP A 98 -3.01 3.36 -6.51
N PHE A 99 -3.63 4.53 -6.29
CA PHE A 99 -4.80 4.63 -5.43
C PHE A 99 -6.05 4.16 -6.18
N VAL A 100 -6.65 3.07 -5.71
CA VAL A 100 -7.95 2.60 -6.19
C VAL A 100 -9.05 3.25 -5.35
N SER A 101 -9.88 4.06 -6.00
CA SER A 101 -11.06 4.64 -5.35
C SER A 101 -12.09 3.56 -5.00
N GLY A 102 -12.64 3.62 -3.80
CA GLY A 102 -13.68 2.70 -3.34
C GLY A 102 -13.39 2.13 -1.95
N GLU A 103 -14.01 1.00 -1.64
CA GLU A 103 -13.80 0.25 -0.40
C GLU A 103 -13.24 -1.14 -0.70
N SER A 104 -12.54 -1.74 0.26
CA SER A 104 -12.09 -3.12 0.15
C SER A 104 -13.28 -4.08 0.21
N LEU A 105 -13.13 -5.26 -0.37
CA LEU A 105 -14.14 -6.32 -0.29
C LEU A 105 -14.51 -6.65 1.16
N LEU A 106 -13.52 -6.65 2.07
CA LEU A 106 -13.75 -6.86 3.50
C LEU A 106 -14.72 -5.81 4.06
N LYS A 107 -14.47 -4.52 3.83
CA LYS A 107 -15.35 -3.44 4.29
C LYS A 107 -16.74 -3.55 3.67
N LEU A 108 -16.82 -3.91 2.40
CA LEU A 108 -18.09 -4.13 1.72
C LEU A 108 -18.91 -5.24 2.39
N VAL A 109 -18.27 -6.37 2.72
CA VAL A 109 -18.91 -7.53 3.37
C VAL A 109 -19.29 -7.20 4.81
N GLU A 110 -18.43 -6.53 5.57
CA GLU A 110 -18.75 -6.06 6.93
C GLU A 110 -19.98 -5.14 6.94
N ARG A 111 -20.10 -4.29 5.91
CA ARG A 111 -21.19 -3.32 5.79
C ARG A 111 -22.50 -3.90 5.25
N ARG A 112 -22.44 -4.85 4.30
CA ARG A 112 -23.62 -5.38 3.58
C ARG A 112 -24.01 -6.81 3.96
N GLY A 113 -23.18 -7.49 4.75
CA GLY A 113 -23.26 -8.94 4.93
C GLY A 113 -22.69 -9.70 3.74
N ALA A 114 -22.93 -11.01 3.70
CA ALA A 114 -22.45 -11.88 2.63
C ALA A 114 -22.96 -11.41 1.26
N LEU A 115 -22.06 -11.36 0.27
CA LEU A 115 -22.45 -11.05 -1.10
C LEU A 115 -23.24 -12.23 -1.69
N PRO A 116 -24.34 -11.97 -2.42
CA PRO A 116 -25.08 -13.03 -3.09
C PRO A 116 -24.16 -13.73 -4.11
N PRO A 117 -24.40 -15.03 -4.38
CA PRO A 117 -23.67 -15.72 -5.44
C PRO A 117 -23.85 -14.99 -6.77
N PRO A 118 -22.88 -15.08 -7.69
CA PRO A 118 -23.03 -14.51 -9.02
C PRO A 118 -24.34 -15.00 -9.63
N ALA A 119 -25.13 -14.09 -10.21
CA ALA A 119 -26.31 -14.51 -10.95
C ALA A 119 -25.87 -15.50 -12.03
N SER A 120 -26.31 -16.75 -11.92
CA SER A 120 -26.10 -17.77 -12.94
C SER A 120 -26.66 -17.21 -14.24
N LYS A 121 -25.79 -16.92 -15.22
CA LYS A 121 -26.26 -16.66 -16.57
C LYS A 121 -26.79 -17.98 -17.10
N ALA A 122 -28.12 -18.07 -17.24
CA ALA A 122 -28.79 -19.14 -17.96
C ALA A 122 -28.42 -19.08 -19.46
#